data_AF-Q82ZQ7-F1
#
_entry.id   AF-Q82ZQ7-F1
#
_cell.length_a   1.000
_cell.length_b   1.000
_cell.length_c   1.000
_cell.angle_alpha   90.00
_cell.angle_beta   90.00
_cell.angle_gamma   90.00
#
_symmetry.space_group_name_H-M   'P 1'
#
loop_
_entity.id
_entity.type
_entity.pdbx_description
1 polymer ?
#
loop_
_entity_poly.entity_id
_entity_poly.type
_entity_poly.pdbx_seq_one_letter_code
_entity_poly.pdbx_strand_id
1 'polypeptide(L)'
;MTEEKKKVLNRLRRTEGQIRGIQKMIDEEKECIDVITQLSAVRSSIDRVMGMIVAENLKHCFENPEKDPKEQEERLAQAINMIVKK
;
A
#
# COMPACT_ATOMS: atom_id res chain seq x y z
N MET A 1 -5.04 -2.22 19.21
CA MET A 1 -4.85 -2.32 17.74
C MET A 1 -4.71 -0.89 17.23
N THR A 2 -3.58 -0.50 16.63
CA THR A 2 -3.33 0.90 16.24
C THR A 2 -4.33 1.38 15.18
N GLU A 3 -4.70 2.67 15.22
CA GLU A 3 -5.65 3.25 14.25
C GLU A 3 -5.11 3.20 12.81
N GLU A 4 -3.80 3.36 12.58
CA GLU A 4 -3.17 3.10 11.27
C GLU A 4 -3.42 1.67 10.78
N LYS A 5 -3.19 0.66 11.63
CA LYS A 5 -3.40 -0.76 11.28
C LYS A 5 -4.84 -1.02 10.86
N LYS A 6 -5.82 -0.44 11.56
CA LYS A 6 -7.24 -0.54 11.20
C LYS A 6 -7.54 0.09 9.85
N LYS A 7 -6.98 1.28 9.56
CA LYS A 7 -7.14 1.96 8.26
C LYS A 7 -6.54 1.14 7.11
N VAL A 8 -5.34 0.60 7.29
CA VAL A 8 -4.67 -0.28 6.30
C VAL A 8 -5.52 -1.51 5.99
N LEU A 9 -5.94 -2.24 7.03
CA LEU A 9 -6.75 -3.45 6.86
C LEU A 9 -8.11 -3.16 6.19
N ASN A 10 -8.75 -2.05 6.55
CA ASN A 10 -10.02 -1.66 5.93
C ASN A 10 -9.85 -1.34 4.44
N ARG A 11 -8.74 -0.72 4.03
CA ARG A 11 -8.45 -0.49 2.60
C ARG A 11 -8.20 -1.80 1.87
N LEU A 12 -7.41 -2.70 2.44
CA LEU A 12 -7.15 -4.02 1.85
C LEU A 12 -8.44 -4.82 1.64
N ARG A 13 -9.33 -4.85 2.64
CA ARG A 13 -10.66 -5.50 2.51
C ARG A 13 -11.52 -4.90 1.39
N ARG A 14 -11.45 -3.58 1.18
CA ARG A 14 -12.14 -2.92 0.07
C ARG A 14 -11.52 -3.30 -1.28
N THR A 15 -10.19 -3.29 -1.38
CA THR A 15 -9.46 -3.70 -2.58
C THR A 15 -9.78 -5.15 -2.94
N GLU A 16 -9.87 -6.04 -1.95
CA GLU A 16 -10.29 -7.42 -2.13
C GLU A 16 -11.70 -7.52 -2.74
N GLY A 17 -12.65 -6.74 -2.22
CA GLY A 17 -14.00 -6.65 -2.81
C GLY A 17 -14.00 -6.13 -4.25
N GLN A 18 -13.13 -5.16 -4.58
CA GLN A 18 -12.96 -4.68 -5.96
C GLN A 18 -12.41 -5.78 -6.88
N ILE A 19 -11.43 -6.55 -6.43
CA ILE A 19 -10.87 -7.68 -7.19
C ILE A 19 -11.97 -8.72 -7.49
N ARG A 20 -12.80 -9.07 -6.50
CA ARG A 20 -13.94 -9.97 -6.73
C ARG A 20 -14.94 -9.40 -7.74
N GLY A 21 -15.19 -8.09 -7.68
CA GLY A 21 -16.03 -7.39 -8.66
C GLY A 21 -15.47 -7.48 -10.07
N ILE A 22 -14.15 -7.31 -10.23
CA ILE A 22 -13.45 -7.42 -11.52
C ILE A 22 -13.54 -8.84 -12.07
N GLN A 23 -13.37 -9.87 -11.24
CA GLN A 23 -13.55 -11.26 -11.66
C GLN A 23 -14.95 -11.47 -12.26
N LYS A 24 -15.99 -10.99 -11.57
CA LYS A 24 -17.37 -11.04 -12.07
C LYS A 24 -17.55 -10.25 -13.38
N MET A 25 -16.90 -9.10 -13.54
CA MET A 25 -16.95 -8.36 -14.81
C MET A 25 -16.34 -9.15 -15.97
N ILE A 26 -15.28 -9.91 -15.72
CA ILE A 26 -14.67 -10.78 -16.72
C ILE A 26 -15.60 -11.95 -17.06
N ASP A 27 -16.19 -12.60 -16.05
CA ASP A 27 -17.15 -13.70 -16.24
C ASP A 27 -18.41 -13.24 -17.00
N GLU A 28 -18.83 -11.99 -16.81
CA GLU A 28 -19.95 -11.36 -17.52
C GLU A 28 -19.57 -10.74 -18.87
N GLU A 29 -18.35 -10.98 -19.36
CA GLU A 29 -17.81 -10.48 -20.63
C GLU A 29 -17.98 -8.95 -20.80
N LYS A 30 -17.75 -8.18 -19.73
CA LYS A 30 -17.78 -6.71 -19.80
C LYS A 30 -16.69 -6.16 -20.72
N GLU A 31 -16.94 -4.96 -21.23
CA GLU A 31 -16.01 -4.21 -22.06
C GLU A 31 -14.61 -4.11 -21.43
N CYS A 32 -13.58 -4.34 -22.24
CA CYS A 32 -12.18 -4.36 -21.76
C CYS A 32 -11.79 -3.03 -21.11
N ILE A 33 -12.30 -1.90 -21.61
CA ILE A 33 -12.00 -0.58 -21.05
C ILE A 33 -12.52 -0.43 -19.61
N ASP A 34 -13.67 -1.02 -19.30
CA ASP A 34 -14.25 -0.96 -17.96
C ASP A 34 -13.44 -1.83 -16.99
N VAL A 35 -13.05 -3.02 -17.42
CA VAL A 35 -12.18 -3.94 -16.64
C VAL A 35 -10.83 -3.27 -16.34
N ILE A 36 -10.18 -2.68 -17.34
CA ILE A 36 -8.91 -1.96 -17.16
C ILE A 36 -9.05 -0.75 -16.24
N THR A 37 -10.17 -0.05 -16.30
CA THR A 37 -10.47 1.08 -15.40
C THR A 37 -10.54 0.60 -13.96
N GLN A 38 -11.24 -0.50 -13.68
CA GLN A 38 -11.32 -1.06 -12.33
C GLN A 38 -9.98 -1.61 -11.83
N LEU A 39 -9.20 -2.29 -12.69
CA LEU A 39 -7.84 -2.74 -12.36
C LEU A 39 -6.92 -1.56 -12.02
N SER A 40 -7.04 -0.45 -12.75
CA SER A 40 -6.30 0.78 -12.46
C SER A 40 -6.69 1.40 -11.11
N ALA A 41 -7.97 1.32 -10.75
CA ALA A 41 -8.44 1.73 -9.43
C ALA A 41 -7.87 0.84 -8.30
N VAL A 42 -7.80 -0.47 -8.52
CA VAL A 42 -7.16 -1.43 -7.61
C VAL A 42 -5.68 -1.11 -7.44
N ARG A 43 -4.93 -0.92 -8.54
CA ARG A 43 -3.51 -0.51 -8.49
C ARG A 43 -3.31 0.75 -7.65
N SER A 44 -4.13 1.77 -7.90
CA SER A 44 -4.10 3.03 -7.12
C SER A 44 -4.42 2.82 -5.64
N SER A 45 -5.31 1.88 -5.30
CA SER A 45 -5.60 1.52 -3.92
C SER A 45 -4.41 0.86 -3.23
N ILE A 46 -3.74 -0.07 -3.92
CA ILE A 46 -2.55 -0.77 -3.43
C ILE A 46 -1.39 0.20 -3.23
N ASP A 47 -1.12 1.08 -4.19
CA ASP A 47 -0.09 2.14 -4.09
C ASP A 47 -0.29 2.99 -2.82
N ARG A 48 -1.53 3.35 -2.50
CA ARG A 48 -1.85 4.08 -1.26
C ARG A 48 -1.58 3.26 -0.01
N VAL A 49 -1.92 1.97 -0.01
CA VAL A 49 -1.64 1.09 1.14
C VAL A 49 -0.14 0.94 1.36
N MET A 50 0.65 0.75 0.29
CA MET A 50 2.12 0.70 0.38
C MET A 50 2.67 2.00 0.98
N GLY A 51 2.23 3.15 0.49
CA GLY A 51 2.64 4.46 1.02
C GLY A 51 2.29 4.64 2.51
N MET A 52 1.11 4.18 2.95
CA MET A 52 0.73 4.23 4.37
C MET A 52 1.65 3.38 5.26
N ILE A 53 2.04 2.19 4.80
CA ILE A 53 2.93 1.29 5.55
C ILE A 53 4.32 1.89 5.66
N VAL A 54 4.86 2.44 4.58
CA VAL A 54 6.18 3.07 4.60
C VAL A 54 6.19 4.35 5.43
N ALA A 55 5.14 5.18 5.34
CA ALA A 55 5.01 6.37 6.18
C ALA A 55 5.00 6.02 7.68
N GLU A 56 4.30 4.96 8.07
CA GLU A 56 4.30 4.48 9.45
C GLU A 56 5.67 3.94 9.87
N ASN A 57 6.37 3.22 8.97
CA ASN A 57 7.73 2.76 9.23
C ASN A 57 8.71 3.94 9.42
N LEU A 58 8.64 4.97 8.57
CA LEU A 58 9.44 6.19 8.70
C LEU A 58 9.16 6.91 10.03
N LYS A 59 7.89 7.09 10.38
CA LYS A 59 7.48 7.66 11.67
C LYS A 59 8.09 6.87 12.83
N HIS A 60 8.04 5.55 12.78
CA HIS A 60 8.63 4.69 13.79
C HIS A 60 10.16 4.84 13.88
N CYS A 61 10.86 5.08 12.76
CA CYS A 61 12.30 5.37 12.74
C CYS A 61 12.65 6.71 13.41
N PHE A 62 11.76 7.71 13.35
CA PHE A 62 11.95 8.98 14.04
C PHE A 62 11.59 8.91 15.53
N GLU A 63 10.52 8.19 15.88
CA GLU A 63 10.08 8.02 17.28
C GLU A 63 11.02 7.11 18.08
N ASN A 64 11.73 6.21 17.40
CA ASN A 64 12.63 5.22 18.01
C ASN A 64 13.96 5.21 17.26
N PRO A 65 14.80 6.24 17.44
CA PRO A 65 16.08 6.34 16.74
C PRO A 65 17.09 5.33 17.29
N GLU A 66 17.92 4.78 16.40
CA GLU A 66 19.07 3.97 16.79
C GLU A 66 20.13 4.83 17.48
N LYS A 67 20.95 4.17 18.31
CA LYS A 67 22.07 4.84 19.02
C LYS A 67 23.26 5.09 18.10
N ASP A 68 23.52 4.17 17.16
CA ASP A 68 24.54 4.34 16.15
C ASP A 68 23.97 5.17 14.98
N PRO A 69 24.55 6.34 14.66
CA PRO A 69 24.15 7.14 13.50
C PRO A 69 24.16 6.36 12.18
N LYS A 70 25.07 5.40 12.00
CA LYS A 70 25.14 4.59 10.77
C LYS A 70 23.96 3.64 10.65
N GLU A 71 23.60 2.96 11.74
CA GLU A 71 22.44 2.07 11.77
C GLU A 71 21.14 2.85 11.52
N GLN A 72 21.04 4.07 12.09
CA GLN A 72 19.90 4.96 11.83
C GLN A 72 19.81 5.38 10.35
N GLU A 73 20.95 5.74 9.74
CA GLU A 73 21.01 6.12 8.32
C GLU A 73 20.60 4.95 7.42
N GLU A 74 21.13 3.75 7.67
CA GLU A 74 20.77 2.54 6.92
C GLU A 74 19.27 2.21 7.04
N ARG A 75 18.71 2.29 8.24
CA ARG A 75 17.29 2.04 8.50
C ARG A 75 16.39 3.04 7.77
N LEU A 76 16.74 4.33 7.77
CA LEU A 76 16.02 5.36 7.02
C LEU A 76 16.14 5.15 5.50
N ALA A 77 17.34 4.82 5.01
CA ALA A 77 17.56 4.54 3.60
C ALA A 77 16.73 3.34 3.11
N GLN A 78 16.62 2.28 3.91
CA GLN A 78 15.77 1.13 3.61
C GLN A 78 14.30 1.55 3.45
N ALA A 79 13.77 2.34 4.39
CA ALA A 79 12.38 2.82 4.32
C ALA A 79 12.12 3.69 3.08
N ILE A 80 13.03 4.62 2.76
CA ILE A 80 12.92 5.47 1.56
C ILE A 80 12.94 4.63 0.28
N ASN A 81 13.83 3.63 0.22
CA ASN A 81 13.95 2.76 -0.95
C ASN A 81 12.69 1.95 -1.26
N MET A 82 11.83 1.70 -0.27
CA MET A 82 10.53 1.04 -0.48
C MET A 82 9.53 1.88 -1.28
N ILE A 83 9.70 3.21 -1.35
CA ILE A 83 8.85 4.12 -2.15
C ILE A 83 9.49 4.45 -3.50
N VAL A 84 10.82 4.63 -3.52
CA VAL A 84 11.55 5.17 -4.68
C VAL A 84 11.79 4.10 -5.75
N LYS A 85 11.92 2.81 -5.37
CA LYS A 85 12.01 1.71 -6.34
C LYS A 85 10.61 1.37 -6.88
N LYS A 86 10.12 2.22 -7.78
CA LYS A 86 9.07 1.86 -8.76
C LYS A 86 9.71 1.40 -10.06
#